data_AF-A0A9D4XBD7-F1
#
_entry.id   AF-A0A9D4XBD7-F1
#
_cell.length_a   1.000
_cell.length_b   1.000
_cell.length_c   1.000
_cell.angle_alpha   90.00
_cell.angle_beta   90.00
_cell.angle_gamma   90.00
#
_symmetry.space_group_name_H-M   'P 1'
#
loop_
_entity.id
_entity.type
_entity.pdbx_description
1 polymer ?
#
loop_
_entity_poly.entity_id
_entity_poly.type
_entity_poly.pdbx_seq_one_letter_code
_entity_poly.pdbx_strand_id
1 'polypeptide(L)'
;MNDSVMAQYDFDNPIYQAEEESEEDCELPAELARLLKQEERVIQPHQEELETINLGTEDDKKEIKIGAALEDSVKRRLIEMLREYVEVFAWSYQDMPGLDTDIVMHRLPLREGCPSVKQKLRRTSPDMATKIKEEVQKQWDAGFLAVTSYPPWSESER
;
A
#
# COMPACT_ATOMS: atom_id res chain seq x y z
N MET A 1 -21.45 30.47 18.61
CA MET A 1 -22.06 30.22 17.30
C MET A 1 -20.91 30.25 16.31
N ASN A 2 -20.34 29.09 16.01
CA ASN A 2 -19.20 28.97 15.10
C ASN A 2 -19.78 28.52 13.76
N ASP A 3 -19.88 29.45 12.81
CA ASP A 3 -20.21 29.11 11.43
C ASP A 3 -19.00 28.41 10.80
N SER A 4 -19.16 27.11 10.59
CA SER A 4 -18.26 26.31 9.76
C SER A 4 -18.52 26.67 8.30
N VAL A 5 -17.68 27.56 7.76
CA VAL A 5 -17.67 27.84 6.32
C VAL A 5 -17.07 26.61 5.63
N MET A 6 -17.95 25.72 5.19
CA MET A 6 -17.61 24.63 4.27
C MET A 6 -17.19 25.29 2.95
N ALA A 7 -15.91 25.24 2.61
CA ALA A 7 -15.43 25.68 1.32
C ALA A 7 -16.17 24.88 0.23
N GLN A 8 -17.03 25.56 -0.54
CA GLN A 8 -17.71 24.95 -1.68
C GLN A 8 -16.67 24.75 -2.76
N TYR A 9 -16.32 23.49 -3.02
CA TYR A 9 -15.42 23.12 -4.09
C TYR A 9 -16.24 22.83 -5.35
N ASP A 10 -15.93 23.56 -6.42
CA ASP A 10 -16.54 23.36 -7.73
C ASP A 10 -15.84 22.19 -8.43
N PHE A 11 -16.61 21.14 -8.75
CA PHE A 11 -16.11 19.93 -9.41
C PHE A 11 -16.09 20.05 -10.94
N ASP A 12 -16.72 21.10 -11.50
CA ASP A 12 -16.79 21.31 -12.95
C ASP A 12 -15.57 22.08 -13.48
N ASN A 13 -14.68 22.54 -12.59
CA ASN A 13 -13.40 23.13 -12.97
C ASN A 13 -12.24 22.12 -12.79
N PRO A 14 -11.85 21.38 -13.86
CA PRO A 14 -10.70 20.50 -13.78
C PRO A 14 -9.44 21.32 -13.52
N ILE A 15 -8.60 20.86 -12.58
CA ILE A 15 -7.33 21.48 -12.14
C ILE A 15 -6.38 21.83 -13.32
N TYR A 16 -6.60 21.24 -14.49
CA TYR A 16 -5.84 21.49 -15.72
C TYR A 16 -6.12 22.84 -16.41
N GLN A 17 -7.10 23.64 -15.97
CA GLN A 17 -7.46 24.92 -16.60
C GLN A 17 -7.20 26.14 -15.69
N ALA A 18 -6.29 26.03 -14.72
CA ALA A 18 -5.66 27.24 -14.19
C ALA A 18 -4.84 27.86 -15.33
N GLU A 19 -5.18 29.08 -15.72
CA GLU A 19 -4.33 29.92 -16.56
C GLU A 19 -2.92 29.94 -15.92
N GLU A 20 -1.86 29.89 -16.73
CA GLU A 20 -0.49 30.11 -16.26
C GLU A 20 -0.37 31.54 -15.72
N GLU A 21 -0.92 31.79 -14.53
CA GLU A 21 -0.54 32.91 -13.69
C GLU A 21 0.92 32.65 -13.30
N SER A 22 1.74 33.65 -13.58
CA SER A 22 3.19 33.71 -13.46
C SER A 22 3.77 32.90 -12.30
N GLU A 23 5.04 32.50 -12.45
CA GLU A 23 5.92 32.10 -11.35
C GLU A 23 6.06 33.25 -10.32
N GLU A 24 4.99 33.60 -9.61
CA GLU A 24 5.07 34.24 -8.32
C GLU A 24 5.50 33.13 -7.37
N ASP A 25 6.74 33.24 -6.88
CA ASP A 25 7.24 32.50 -5.74
C ASP A 25 6.17 32.52 -4.64
N CYS A 26 5.37 31.45 -4.57
CA CYS A 26 4.40 31.24 -3.51
C CYS A 26 5.19 30.98 -2.23
N GLU A 27 5.67 32.04 -1.59
CA GLU A 27 6.29 31.95 -0.28
C GLU A 27 5.26 31.33 0.68
N LEU A 28 5.59 30.12 1.14
CA LEU A 28 4.78 29.43 2.13
C LEU A 28 4.57 30.37 3.33
N PRO A 29 3.32 30.67 3.72
CA PRO A 29 3.04 31.49 4.89
C PRO A 29 3.82 31.00 6.10
N ALA A 30 4.44 31.92 6.84
CA ALA A 30 5.36 31.60 7.93
C ALA A 30 4.78 30.62 8.97
N GLU A 31 3.47 30.67 9.20
CA GLU A 31 2.76 29.72 10.08
C GLU A 31 2.73 28.29 9.51
N LEU A 32 2.51 28.11 8.21
CA LEU A 32 2.58 26.78 7.57
C LEU A 32 4.01 26.24 7.56
N ALA A 33 5.00 27.12 7.32
CA ALA A 33 6.41 26.73 7.41
C ALA A 33 6.80 26.30 8.83
N ARG A 34 6.27 26.96 9.87
CA ARG A 34 6.48 26.59 11.28
C ARG A 34 5.80 25.27 11.64
N LEU A 35 4.57 25.03 11.16
CA LEU A 35 3.84 23.79 11.38
C LEU A 35 4.54 22.59 10.70
N LEU A 36 4.99 22.76 9.46
CA LEU A 36 5.77 21.73 8.75
C LEU A 36 7.07 21.39 9.49
N LYS A 37 7.78 22.41 9.99
CA LYS A 37 9.00 22.22 10.79
C LYS A 37 8.75 21.56 12.15
N GLN A 38 7.54 21.72 12.70
CA GLN A 38 7.12 21.07 13.95
C GLN A 38 6.67 19.62 13.72
N GLU A 39 6.02 19.33 12.60
CA GLU A 39 5.72 17.97 12.13
C GLU A 39 6.96 17.21 11.65
N GLU A 40 8.02 17.91 11.27
CA GLU A 40 9.34 17.36 10.96
C GLU A 40 10.05 16.75 12.19
N ARG A 41 9.31 16.47 13.28
CA ARG A 41 9.71 15.44 14.24
C ARG A 41 9.70 14.09 13.52
N VAL A 42 10.75 13.88 12.73
CA VAL A 42 11.09 12.62 12.09
C VAL A 42 11.04 11.58 13.19
N ILE A 43 10.08 10.67 13.10
CA ILE A 43 10.14 9.42 13.86
C ILE A 43 11.39 8.72 13.34
N GLN A 44 12.51 8.93 14.03
CA GLN A 44 13.72 8.20 13.69
C GLN A 44 13.43 6.73 13.96
N PRO A 45 13.65 5.83 12.99
CA PRO A 45 13.56 4.41 13.23
C PRO A 45 14.43 4.09 14.45
N HIS A 46 13.87 3.38 15.43
CA HIS A 46 14.69 2.87 16.52
C HIS A 46 15.76 1.97 15.91
N GLN A 47 17.02 2.39 16.00
CA GLN A 47 18.14 1.66 15.42
C GLN A 47 18.58 0.59 16.42
N GLU A 48 17.97 -0.59 16.30
CA GLU A 48 18.33 -1.78 17.05
C GLU A 48 19.11 -2.74 16.13
N GLU A 49 20.16 -3.36 16.67
CA GLU A 49 20.82 -4.46 15.98
C GLU A 49 19.87 -5.66 15.91
N LEU A 50 19.72 -6.24 14.72
CA LEU A 50 18.81 -7.36 14.48
C LEU A 50 19.59 -8.61 14.11
N GLU A 51 19.12 -9.74 14.61
CA GLU A 51 19.64 -11.07 14.30
C GLU A 51 18.63 -11.87 13.49
N THR A 52 19.09 -12.51 12.41
CA THR A 52 18.26 -13.36 11.56
C THR A 52 18.21 -14.79 12.12
N ILE A 53 17.00 -15.34 12.24
CA ILE A 53 16.74 -16.70 12.71
C ILE A 53 15.89 -17.43 11.69
N ASN A 54 16.30 -18.65 11.35
CA ASN A 54 15.50 -19.56 10.55
C ASN A 54 14.59 -20.41 11.47
N LEU A 55 13.28 -20.28 11.28
CA LEU A 55 12.25 -21.09 11.95
C LEU A 55 11.90 -22.38 11.20
N GLY A 56 12.32 -22.48 9.93
CA GLY A 56 12.03 -23.59 9.04
C GLY A 56 13.18 -24.61 8.97
N THR A 57 13.30 -25.27 7.82
CA THR A 57 14.35 -26.26 7.54
C THR A 57 15.47 -25.64 6.70
N GLU A 58 16.50 -26.43 6.36
CA GLU A 58 17.54 -25.97 5.42
C GLU A 58 17.01 -25.80 3.99
N ASP A 59 16.04 -26.63 3.60
CA ASP A 59 15.43 -26.64 2.26
C ASP A 59 14.29 -25.62 2.13
N ASP A 60 13.48 -25.43 3.18
CA ASP A 60 12.43 -24.41 3.27
C ASP A 60 12.74 -23.43 4.41
N LYS A 61 13.49 -22.37 4.07
CA LYS A 61 13.94 -21.36 5.04
C LYS A 61 12.82 -20.38 5.35
N LYS A 62 12.55 -20.21 6.64
CA LYS A 62 11.55 -19.29 7.19
C LYS A 62 12.25 -18.28 8.08
N GLU A 63 12.86 -17.28 7.45
CA GLU A 63 13.74 -16.32 8.12
C GLU A 63 12.96 -15.15 8.74
N ILE A 64 13.26 -14.85 10.00
CA ILE A 64 12.75 -13.70 10.73
C ILE A 64 13.89 -12.93 11.39
N LYS A 65 13.65 -11.68 11.75
CA LYS A 65 14.60 -10.84 12.47
C LYS A 65 14.09 -10.54 13.87
N ILE A 66 14.92 -10.76 14.89
CA ILE A 66 14.66 -10.38 16.28
C ILE A 66 15.76 -9.47 16.81
N GLY A 67 15.49 -8.73 17.88
CA GLY A 67 16.50 -7.87 18.52
C GLY A 67 17.72 -8.66 18.99
N ALA A 68 18.92 -8.25 18.57
CA ALA A 68 20.17 -8.88 18.95
C ALA A 68 20.55 -8.59 20.41
N ALA A 69 20.01 -7.50 20.99
CA ALA A 69 20.24 -7.10 22.37
C ALA A 69 19.32 -7.82 23.38
N LEU A 70 18.48 -8.76 22.94
CA LEU A 70 17.61 -9.53 23.83
C LEU A 70 18.43 -10.43 24.76
N GLU A 71 18.01 -10.50 26.03
CA GLU A 71 18.58 -11.44 26.99
C GLU A 71 18.41 -12.89 26.49
N ASP A 72 19.43 -13.73 26.64
CA ASP A 72 19.45 -15.12 26.16
C ASP A 72 18.27 -15.97 26.66
N SER A 73 17.77 -15.69 27.87
CA SER A 73 16.61 -16.38 28.44
C SER A 73 15.32 -16.03 27.68
N VAL A 74 15.11 -14.73 27.42
CA VAL A 74 13.97 -14.17 26.70
C VAL A 74 14.02 -14.58 25.22
N LYS A 75 15.20 -14.46 24.62
CA LYS A 75 15.45 -14.83 23.23
C LYS A 75 15.08 -16.29 22.95
N ARG A 76 15.51 -17.23 23.79
CA ARG A 76 15.15 -18.65 23.65
C ARG A 76 13.64 -18.86 23.73
N ARG A 77 12.98 -18.28 24.73
CA ARG A 77 11.52 -18.41 24.89
C ARG A 77 10.76 -17.81 23.70
N LEU A 78 11.24 -16.69 23.16
CA LEU A 78 10.67 -16.05 21.98
C LEU A 78 10.81 -16.97 20.74
N ILE A 79 11.99 -17.54 20.52
CA ILE A 79 12.22 -18.45 19.38
C ILE A 79 11.35 -19.70 19.49
N GLU A 80 11.24 -20.30 20.68
CA GLU A 80 10.37 -21.46 20.92
C GLU A 80 8.91 -21.14 20.59
N MET A 81 8.40 -19.99 21.06
CA MET A 81 7.06 -19.53 20.72
C MET A 81 6.90 -19.30 19.21
N LEU A 82 7.84 -18.63 18.56
CA LEU A 82 7.75 -18.35 17.12
C LEU A 82 7.81 -19.64 16.28
N ARG A 83 8.51 -20.68 16.75
CA ARG A 83 8.49 -22.00 16.13
C ARG A 83 7.16 -22.71 16.31
N GLU A 84 6.53 -22.60 17.48
CA GLU A 84 5.20 -23.17 17.74
C GLU A 84 4.13 -22.56 16.81
N TYR A 85 4.26 -21.26 16.50
CA TYR A 85 3.34 -20.52 15.63
C TYR A 85 3.90 -20.26 14.23
N VAL A 86 4.82 -21.10 13.74
CA VAL A 86 5.45 -20.90 12.41
C VAL A 86 4.42 -20.85 11.28
N GLU A 87 3.33 -21.60 11.41
CA GLU A 87 2.24 -21.68 10.42
C GLU A 87 1.30 -20.46 10.42
N VAL A 88 1.41 -19.55 11.40
CA VAL A 88 0.58 -18.33 11.47
C VAL A 88 1.10 -17.25 10.51
N PHE A 89 2.37 -17.33 10.12
CA PHE A 89 2.99 -16.37 9.21
C PHE A 89 2.74 -16.72 7.76
N ALA A 90 2.64 -15.69 6.93
CA ALA A 90 2.61 -15.83 5.48
C ALA A 90 4.04 -15.84 4.91
N TRP A 91 4.58 -17.03 4.64
CA TRP A 91 5.91 -17.19 4.05
C TRP A 91 5.90 -16.99 2.53
N SER A 92 4.74 -17.23 1.92
CA SER A 92 4.44 -17.06 0.52
C SER A 92 3.03 -16.50 0.34
N TYR A 93 2.68 -16.14 -0.90
CA TYR A 93 1.32 -15.72 -1.22
C TYR A 93 0.28 -16.84 -1.05
N GLN A 94 0.69 -18.11 -1.15
CA GLN A 94 -0.20 -19.26 -0.99
C GLN A 94 -0.68 -19.43 0.46
N ASP A 95 0.12 -18.95 1.43
CA ASP A 95 -0.19 -19.02 2.86
C ASP A 95 -1.25 -17.97 3.28
N MET A 96 -1.67 -17.11 2.35
CA MET A 96 -2.72 -16.11 2.54
C MET A 96 -3.94 -16.45 1.66
N PRO A 97 -4.70 -17.53 1.93
CA PRO A 97 -5.81 -17.98 1.07
C PRO A 97 -7.01 -17.01 0.97
N GLY A 98 -6.89 -15.79 1.51
CA GLY A 98 -7.96 -14.81 1.55
C GLY A 98 -9.14 -15.24 2.43
N LEU A 99 -10.20 -14.44 2.41
CA LEU A 99 -11.49 -14.83 2.96
C LEU A 99 -12.34 -15.37 1.81
N ASP A 100 -13.17 -16.37 2.11
CA ASP A 100 -14.15 -16.88 1.17
C ASP A 100 -15.09 -15.74 0.73
N THR A 101 -15.12 -15.47 -0.59
CA THR A 101 -15.90 -14.39 -1.18
C THR A 101 -17.41 -14.62 -1.06
N ASP A 102 -17.85 -15.87 -0.84
CA ASP A 102 -19.25 -16.20 -0.54
C ASP A 102 -19.63 -15.80 0.90
N ILE A 103 -18.65 -15.71 1.80
CA ILE A 103 -18.86 -15.33 3.21
C ILE A 103 -18.77 -13.81 3.38
N VAL A 104 -17.69 -13.20 2.87
CA VAL A 104 -17.43 -11.76 3.02
C VAL A 104 -16.94 -11.17 1.71
N MET A 105 -17.68 -10.21 1.19
CA MET A 105 -17.30 -9.43 0.02
C MET A 105 -17.51 -7.95 0.31
N HIS A 106 -16.49 -7.14 0.05
CA HIS A 106 -16.65 -5.70 0.11
C HIS A 106 -17.32 -5.18 -1.16
N ARG A 107 -18.35 -4.36 -1.00
CA ARG A 107 -19.00 -3.65 -2.11
C ARG A 107 -18.67 -2.16 -2.00
N LEU A 108 -18.07 -1.60 -3.03
CA LEU A 108 -17.85 -0.16 -3.15
C LEU A 108 -19.11 0.47 -3.76
N PRO A 109 -19.92 1.22 -2.99
CA PRO A 109 -21.08 1.90 -3.54
C PRO A 109 -20.63 3.03 -4.46
N LEU A 110 -21.17 3.06 -5.68
CA LEU A 110 -20.97 4.16 -6.62
C LEU A 110 -22.20 5.07 -6.62
N ARG A 111 -22.00 6.37 -6.86
CA ARG A 111 -23.12 7.29 -7.09
C ARG A 111 -23.83 6.90 -8.38
N GLU A 112 -25.16 6.93 -8.35
CA GLU A 112 -25.96 6.72 -9.56
C GLU A 112 -25.59 7.76 -10.62
N GLY A 113 -25.44 7.31 -11.87
CA GLY A 113 -25.06 8.16 -13.00
C GLY A 113 -23.58 8.53 -13.08
N CYS A 114 -22.70 8.00 -12.22
CA CYS A 114 -21.26 8.24 -12.33
C CYS A 114 -20.66 7.55 -13.57
N PRO A 115 -20.01 8.29 -14.49
CA PRO A 115 -19.43 7.69 -15.70
C PRO A 115 -18.14 6.93 -15.38
N SER A 116 -17.91 5.82 -16.10
CA SER A 116 -16.63 5.10 -16.05
C SER A 116 -15.52 5.92 -16.71
N VAL A 117 -14.34 5.98 -16.09
CA VAL A 117 -13.18 6.73 -16.62
C VAL A 117 -12.01 5.79 -16.89
N LYS A 118 -11.63 5.62 -18.16
CA LYS A 118 -10.46 4.82 -18.53
C LYS A 118 -9.16 5.63 -18.35
N GLN A 119 -8.36 5.25 -17.36
CA GLN A 119 -7.05 5.85 -17.15
C GLN A 119 -6.04 5.32 -18.19
N LYS A 120 -5.18 6.21 -18.70
CA LYS A 120 -4.08 5.83 -19.60
C LYS A 120 -3.00 5.09 -18.82
N LEU A 121 -2.47 4.01 -19.40
CA LEU A 121 -1.34 3.28 -18.84
C LEU A 121 -0.11 4.20 -18.76
N ARG A 122 0.54 4.24 -17.59
CA ARG A 122 1.78 5.01 -17.41
C ARG A 122 2.98 4.20 -17.92
N ARG A 123 3.96 4.90 -18.52
CA ARG A 123 5.21 4.28 -18.94
C ARG A 123 6.00 3.85 -17.71
N THR A 124 6.44 2.60 -17.71
CA THR A 124 7.30 2.04 -16.67
C THR A 124 8.69 1.80 -17.24
N SER A 125 9.74 1.98 -16.45
CA SER A 125 11.10 1.66 -16.89
C SER A 125 11.26 0.14 -17.14
N PRO A 126 12.12 -0.28 -18.08
CA PRO A 126 12.30 -1.71 -18.39
C PRO A 126 12.65 -2.57 -17.18
N ASP A 127 13.55 -2.08 -16.31
CA ASP A 127 13.99 -2.80 -15.11
C ASP A 127 12.83 -3.04 -14.13
N MET A 128 11.94 -2.06 -13.98
CA MET A 128 10.75 -2.17 -13.15
C MET A 128 9.69 -3.07 -13.79
N ALA A 129 9.56 -3.04 -15.12
CA ALA A 129 8.60 -3.87 -15.83
C ALA A 129 8.84 -5.37 -15.61
N THR A 130 10.11 -5.79 -15.57
CA THR A 130 10.47 -7.19 -15.27
C THR A 130 10.06 -7.59 -13.86
N LYS A 131 10.38 -6.75 -12.85
CA LYS A 131 9.99 -7.00 -11.45
C LYS A 131 8.47 -7.05 -11.27
N ILE A 132 7.75 -6.14 -11.92
CA ILE A 132 6.28 -6.12 -11.89
C ILE A 132 5.72 -7.41 -12.49
N LYS A 133 6.27 -7.86 -13.62
CA LYS A 133 5.82 -9.11 -14.25
C LYS A 133 6.02 -10.31 -13.34
N GLU A 134 7.19 -10.42 -12.70
CA GLU A 134 7.46 -11.49 -11.73
C GLU A 134 6.49 -11.44 -10.55
N GLU A 135 6.22 -10.26 -10.02
CA GLU A 135 5.32 -10.08 -8.88
C GLU A 135 3.85 -10.37 -9.22
N VAL A 136 3.40 -9.91 -10.39
CA VAL A 136 2.07 -10.21 -10.93
C VAL A 136 1.91 -11.72 -11.12
N GLN A 137 2.94 -12.41 -11.63
CA GLN A 137 2.88 -13.86 -11.79
C GLN A 137 2.71 -14.57 -10.45
N LYS A 138 3.44 -14.18 -9.40
CA LYS A 138 3.28 -14.77 -8.06
C LYS A 138 1.86 -14.59 -7.52
N GLN A 139 1.28 -13.40 -7.66
CA GLN A 139 -0.09 -13.12 -7.21
C GLN A 139 -1.14 -13.84 -8.05
N TRP A 140 -0.87 -14.01 -9.35
CA TRP A 140 -1.70 -14.81 -10.25
C TRP A 140 -1.72 -16.28 -9.82
N ASP A 141 -0.55 -16.87 -9.56
CA ASP A 141 -0.43 -18.26 -9.14
C ASP A 141 -1.07 -18.51 -7.77
N ALA A 142 -1.13 -17.49 -6.91
CA ALA A 142 -1.86 -17.51 -5.64
C ALA A 142 -3.37 -17.27 -5.75
N GLY A 143 -3.89 -17.03 -6.97
CA GLY A 143 -5.32 -16.82 -7.20
C GLY A 143 -5.85 -15.45 -6.74
N PHE A 144 -4.97 -14.50 -6.40
CA PHE A 144 -5.39 -13.16 -5.98
C PHE A 144 -5.81 -12.29 -7.15
N LEU A 145 -5.23 -12.56 -8.32
CA LEU A 145 -5.53 -11.88 -9.56
C LEU A 145 -6.36 -12.78 -10.45
N ALA A 146 -7.38 -12.21 -11.09
CA ALA A 146 -8.17 -12.87 -12.11
C ALA A 146 -8.30 -11.94 -13.32
N VAL A 147 -8.27 -12.51 -14.52
CA VAL A 147 -8.58 -11.76 -15.74
C VAL A 147 -10.09 -11.55 -15.76
N THR A 148 -10.50 -10.28 -15.72
CA THR A 148 -11.91 -9.90 -15.88
C THR A 148 -12.10 -9.13 -17.17
N SER A 149 -13.21 -9.40 -17.86
CA SER A 149 -13.69 -8.56 -18.95
C SER A 149 -14.56 -7.47 -18.34
N TYR A 150 -14.03 -6.26 -18.28
CA TYR A 150 -14.81 -5.12 -17.81
C TYR A 150 -15.88 -4.75 -18.86
N PRO A 151 -17.19 -4.69 -18.53
CA PRO A 151 -18.20 -4.06 -19.38
C PRO A 151 -17.87 -2.56 -19.54
N PRO A 152 -18.42 -1.80 -20.50
CA PRO A 152 -17.80 -0.62 -21.06
C PRO A 152 -17.20 0.44 -20.12
N TRP A 153 -15.97 0.17 -19.65
CA TRP A 153 -14.83 1.07 -19.75
C TRP A 153 -14.30 1.11 -21.22
N SER A 154 -15.02 0.45 -22.16
CA SER A 154 -14.87 0.31 -23.61
C SER A 154 -16.17 -0.17 -24.29
N GLU A 155 -16.63 0.59 -25.30
CA GLU A 155 -17.79 0.39 -26.20
C GLU A 155 -19.14 1.00 -25.75
N SER A 156 -19.30 2.30 -26.02
CA SER A 156 -20.58 2.82 -26.50
C SER A 156 -20.54 2.77 -28.02
N GLU A 157 -21.26 1.83 -28.59
CA GLU A 157 -21.57 1.77 -30.01
C GLU A 157 -22.56 2.91 -30.36
N ARG A 158 -22.13 3.82 -31.23
CA ARG A 158 -22.97 4.42 -32.28
C ARG A 158 -22.15 5.23 -33.28
#